data_AF-A0A7J5EKF8-F1
#
_entry.id   AF-A0A7J5EKF8-F1
#
_cell.length_a   1.000
_cell.length_b   1.000
_cell.length_c   1.000
_cell.angle_alpha   90.00
_cell.angle_beta   90.00
_cell.angle_gamma   90.00
#
_symmetry.space_group_name_H-M   'P 1'
#
loop_
_entity.id
_entity.type
_entity.pdbx_description
1 polymer ?
#
loop_
_entity_poly.entity_id
_entity_poly.type
_entity_poly.pdbx_seq_one_letter_code
_entity_poly.pdbx_strand_id
1 'polypeptide(L)'
;MVSVTARKIRDHSIERTTHSGALGRVYTGYLISYPFVGRGMVIFRDPHGHRMITTPVKRVLGEPGGKMIYVETENSVYRLEIHGEPLFPMKAPGE
;
A
#
# COMPACT_ATOMS: atom_id res chain seq x y z
N MET A 1 2.67 13.27 5.76
CA MET A 1 1.97 12.51 4.71
C MET A 1 2.89 12.47 3.50
N VAL A 2 2.96 11.33 2.78
CA VAL A 2 3.83 11.20 1.59
C VAL A 2 2.97 10.85 0.38
N SER A 3 3.26 11.44 -0.77
CA SER A 3 2.56 11.09 -2.01
C SER A 3 2.91 9.66 -2.40
N VAL A 4 1.92 8.87 -2.78
CA VAL A 4 2.09 7.48 -3.18
C VAL A 4 1.25 7.13 -4.39
N THR A 5 1.77 6.19 -5.18
CA THR A 5 1.01 5.46 -6.19
C THR A 5 0.91 4.00 -5.75
N ALA A 6 -0.30 3.55 -5.42
CA ALA A 6 -0.56 2.17 -5.02
C ALA A 6 -1.20 1.39 -6.17
N ARG A 7 -0.62 0.25 -6.54
CA ARG A 7 -1.17 -0.67 -7.53
C ARG A 7 -1.48 -2.00 -6.87
N LYS A 8 -2.71 -2.49 -7.02
CA LYS A 8 -3.04 -3.86 -6.59
C LYS A 8 -2.43 -4.86 -7.58
N ILE A 9 -1.50 -5.68 -7.10
CA ILE A 9 -0.76 -6.66 -7.93
C ILE A 9 -1.21 -8.10 -7.70
N ARG A 10 -1.93 -8.37 -6.60
CA ARG A 10 -2.50 -9.69 -6.32
C ARG A 10 -3.81 -9.57 -5.53
N ASP A 11 -4.71 -10.51 -5.76
CA ASP A 11 -5.94 -10.72 -4.99
C ASP A 11 -5.85 -12.06 -4.24
N HIS A 12 -6.26 -12.08 -2.97
CA HIS A 12 -6.32 -13.26 -2.10
C HIS A 12 -7.73 -13.51 -1.55
N SER A 13 -8.74 -12.78 -2.03
CA SER A 13 -10.12 -12.94 -1.58
C SER A 13 -10.61 -14.34 -1.96
N ILE A 14 -10.98 -15.14 -0.96
CA ILE A 14 -11.39 -16.55 -1.13
C ILE A 14 -12.76 -16.64 -1.82
N GLU A 15 -13.54 -15.56 -1.81
CA GLU A 15 -14.84 -15.49 -2.45
C GLU A 15 -14.70 -15.04 -3.92
N ARG A 16 -15.09 -15.92 -4.86
CA ARG A 16 -15.26 -15.63 -6.29
C ARG A 16 -16.47 -14.73 -6.56
N THR A 17 -16.60 -13.63 -5.83
CA THR A 17 -17.65 -12.63 -6.02
C THR A 17 -17.01 -11.32 -6.49
N THR A 18 -16.87 -11.24 -7.82
CA THR A 18 -16.96 -10.02 -8.66
C THR A 18 -16.00 -8.84 -8.47
N HIS A 19 -15.01 -8.87 -7.57
CA HIS A 19 -14.00 -7.80 -7.45
C HIS A 19 -12.72 -8.00 -8.27
N SER A 20 -12.74 -8.92 -9.24
CA SER A 20 -11.65 -9.12 -10.23
C SER A 20 -11.31 -7.84 -11.02
N GLY A 21 -12.19 -6.84 -11.05
CA GLY A 21 -11.95 -5.55 -11.72
C GLY A 21 -10.97 -4.60 -11.01
N ALA A 22 -10.51 -4.90 -9.80
CA ALA A 22 -9.56 -4.04 -9.07
C ALA A 22 -8.10 -4.43 -9.25
N LEU A 23 -7.80 -5.63 -9.79
CA LEU A 23 -6.43 -6.05 -10.06
C LEU A 23 -5.82 -5.14 -11.14
N GLY A 24 -4.62 -4.61 -10.90
CA GLY A 24 -3.98 -3.66 -11.80
C GLY A 24 -4.48 -2.22 -11.67
N ARG A 25 -5.56 -1.96 -10.91
CA ARG A 25 -6.03 -0.60 -10.65
C ARG A 25 -4.96 0.19 -9.89
N VAL A 26 -4.74 1.40 -10.36
CA VAL A 26 -3.79 2.35 -9.80
C VAL A 26 -4.55 3.36 -8.95
N TYR A 27 -4.04 3.60 -7.75
CA TYR A 27 -4.58 4.53 -6.78
C TYR A 27 -3.50 5.55 -6.45
N THR A 28 -3.65 6.77 -6.94
CA THR A 28 -2.81 7.91 -6.57
C THR A 28 -3.40 8.56 -5.32
N GLY A 29 -2.53 8.99 -4.41
CA GLY A 29 -2.99 9.62 -3.18
C GLY A 29 -1.88 9.92 -2.19
N TYR A 30 -2.28 10.27 -0.96
CA TYR A 30 -1.37 10.53 0.14
C TYR A 30 -1.46 9.41 1.17
N LEU A 31 -0.32 8.85 1.51
CA LEU A 31 -0.16 7.91 2.60
C LEU A 31 -0.13 8.68 3.92
N ILE A 32 -1.11 8.41 4.78
CA ILE A 32 -1.26 9.09 6.08
C ILE A 32 -0.23 8.58 7.08
N SER A 33 -0.02 7.26 7.08
CA SER A 33 0.94 6.58 7.94
C SER A 33 1.59 5.44 7.16
N TYR A 34 2.84 5.13 7.51
CA TYR A 34 3.50 3.97 6.93
C TYR A 34 2.72 2.68 7.22
N PRO A 35 2.68 1.69 6.31
CA PRO A 35 1.96 0.45 6.55
C PRO A 35 2.53 -0.27 7.77
N PHE A 36 1.63 -0.72 8.66
CA PHE A 36 1.98 -1.37 9.92
C PHE A 36 1.25 -2.69 10.04
N VAL A 37 1.97 -3.77 10.35
CA VAL A 37 1.41 -5.12 10.47
C VAL A 37 0.30 -5.14 11.54
N GLY A 38 -0.84 -5.75 11.21
CA GLY A 38 -2.03 -5.81 12.05
C GLY A 38 -2.96 -4.60 11.94
N ARG A 39 -2.64 -3.58 11.14
CA ARG A 39 -3.51 -2.42 10.90
C ARG A 39 -3.87 -2.24 9.43
N GLY A 40 -5.05 -1.69 9.16
CA GLY A 40 -5.44 -1.30 7.82
C GLY A 40 -4.59 -0.12 7.33
N MET A 41 -4.14 -0.19 6.08
CA MET A 41 -3.44 0.92 5.43
C MET A 41 -4.46 1.93 4.92
N VAL A 42 -4.18 3.23 5.10
CA VAL A 42 -5.07 4.32 4.66
C VAL A 42 -4.38 5.18 3.62
N ILE A 43 -5.01 5.30 2.44
CA ILE A 43 -4.59 6.18 1.34
C ILE A 43 -5.70 7.20 1.08
N PHE A 44 -5.38 8.48 1.12
CA PHE A 44 -6.30 9.56 0.74
C PHE A 44 -6.16 9.86 -0.75
N ARG A 45 -7.22 9.70 -1.54
CA ARG A 45 -7.14 9.87 -3.00
C ARG A 45 -7.29 11.30 -3.50
N ASP A 46 -7.95 12.19 -2.76
CA ASP A 46 -8.29 13.53 -3.26
C ASP A 46 -8.42 14.60 -2.16
N PRO A 47 -8.56 15.89 -2.53
CA PRO A 47 -8.87 16.99 -1.61
C PRO A 47 -10.27 16.92 -0.97
N HIS A 48 -11.17 16.07 -1.49
CA HIS A 48 -12.55 15.91 -0.99
C HIS A 48 -12.67 14.92 0.17
N GLY A 49 -11.58 14.23 0.52
CA GLY A 49 -11.49 13.37 1.70
C GLY A 49 -11.90 11.92 1.47
N HIS A 50 -11.97 11.45 0.23
CA HIS A 50 -12.24 10.04 -0.03
C HIS A 50 -11.02 9.18 0.36
N ARG A 51 -11.20 8.40 1.43
CA ARG A 51 -10.19 7.47 1.96
C ARG A 51 -10.40 6.05 1.42
N MET A 52 -9.31 5.44 0.98
CA MET A 52 -9.23 4.01 0.77
C MET A 52 -8.60 3.37 2.02
N ILE A 53 -9.36 2.53 2.70
CA ILE A 53 -8.87 1.73 3.84
C ILE A 53 -8.74 0.29 3.37
N THR A 54 -7.56 -0.31 3.53
CA THR A 54 -7.35 -1.73 3.24
C THR A 54 -7.75 -2.60 4.42
N THR A 55 -7.84 -3.91 4.18
CA THR A 55 -7.77 -4.92 5.25
C THR A 55 -6.43 -4.83 6.01
N PRO A 56 -6.34 -5.39 7.22
CA PRO A 56 -5.10 -5.43 7.99
C PRO A 56 -3.88 -5.90 7.18
N VAL A 57 -2.75 -5.22 7.39
CA VAL A 57 -1.47 -5.59 6.77
C VAL A 57 -0.92 -6.84 7.45
N LYS A 58 -0.52 -7.84 6.67
CA LYS A 58 0.17 -9.05 7.11
C LYS A 58 1.68 -8.90 7.03
N ARG A 59 2.19 -8.23 5.99
CA ARG A 59 3.63 -8.11 5.75
C ARG A 59 3.96 -6.87 4.92
N VAL A 60 5.10 -6.26 5.21
CA VAL A 60 5.67 -5.13 4.46
C VAL A 60 7.08 -5.52 4.02
N LEU A 61 7.37 -5.39 2.73
CA LEU A 61 8.70 -5.60 2.15
C LEU A 61 9.15 -4.32 1.45
N GLY A 62 10.28 -3.76 1.85
CA GLY A 62 10.88 -2.60 1.18
C GLY A 62 11.95 -3.01 0.18
N GLU A 63 12.11 -2.23 -0.89
CA GLU A 63 13.28 -2.36 -1.77
C GLU A 63 14.49 -1.60 -1.19
N PRO A 64 15.71 -2.18 -1.29
CA PRO A 64 16.93 -1.44 -1.01
C PRO A 64 17.01 -0.21 -1.94
N GLY A 65 17.19 1.00 -1.38
CA GLY A 65 17.23 2.25 -2.16
C GLY A 65 15.90 3.03 -2.20
N GLY A 66 14.84 2.54 -1.56
CA GLY A 66 13.98 3.42 -0.78
C GLY A 66 12.83 4.16 -1.47
N LYS A 67 12.30 3.67 -2.59
CA LYS A 67 11.09 4.28 -3.21
C LYS A 67 9.93 3.32 -3.46
N MET A 68 10.12 2.02 -3.28
CA MET A 68 9.07 1.02 -3.48
C MET A 68 8.90 0.14 -2.26
N ILE A 69 7.65 -0.11 -1.89
CA ILE A 69 7.28 -1.09 -0.88
C ILE A 69 6.15 -1.99 -1.37
N TYR A 70 6.22 -3.26 -0.98
CA TYR A 70 5.19 -4.25 -1.20
C TYR A 70 4.45 -4.48 0.11
N VAL A 71 3.13 -4.32 0.08
CA VAL A 71 2.25 -4.44 1.24
C VAL A 71 1.28 -5.57 0.99
N GLU A 72 1.45 -6.64 1.75
CA GLU A 72 0.52 -7.76 1.79
C GLU A 72 -0.51 -7.47 2.88
N THR A 73 -1.78 -7.50 2.50
CA THR A 73 -2.94 -7.36 3.37
C THR A 73 -3.67 -8.68 3.47
N GLU A 74 -4.73 -8.78 4.27
CA GLU A 74 -5.46 -10.04 4.39
C GLU A 74 -6.00 -10.57 3.07
N ASN A 75 -6.40 -9.68 2.17
CA ASN A 75 -7.11 -10.03 0.93
C ASN A 75 -6.38 -9.61 -0.35
N SER A 76 -5.23 -8.95 -0.27
CA SER A 76 -4.59 -8.35 -1.45
C SER A 76 -3.12 -8.03 -1.24
N VAL A 77 -2.37 -7.98 -2.33
CA VAL A 77 -1.00 -7.44 -2.34
C VAL A 77 -0.97 -6.16 -3.16
N TYR A 78 -0.37 -5.12 -2.59
CA TYR A 78 -0.18 -3.82 -3.22
C TYR A 78 1.31 -3.54 -3.42
N ARG A 79 1.66 -2.96 -4.57
CA ARG A 79 2.93 -2.29 -4.79
C ARG A 79 2.71 -0.79 -4.63
N LEU A 80 3.43 -0.18 -3.70
CA LEU A 80 3.39 1.26 -3.45
C LEU A 80 4.69 1.88 -3.93
N GLU A 81 4.58 2.91 -4.75
CA GLU A 81 5.66 3.79 -5.14
C GLU A 81 5.53 5.10 -4.35
N ILE A 82 6.60 5.48 -3.65
CA ILE A 82 6.67 6.65 -2.78
C ILE A 82 7.29 7.81 -3.56
N HIS A 83 6.52 8.88 -3.71
CA HIS A 83 6.91 10.11 -4.40
C HIS A 83 7.28 11.17 -3.37
N GLY A 84 8.55 11.17 -2.94
CA GLY A 84 9.10 12.09 -1.95
C GLY A 84 10.20 11.45 -1.10
N GLU A 85 10.84 12.25 -0.24
CA GLU A 85 11.77 11.73 0.77
C GLU A 85 10.98 10.89 1.79
N PRO A 86 11.28 9.58 1.95
CA PRO A 86 10.63 8.78 2.98
C PRO A 86 10.92 9.36 4.35
N LEU A 87 9.87 9.65 5.14
CA LEU A 87 9.97 10.28 6.47
C LEU A 87 10.74 9.44 7.50
N PHE A 88 11.09 8.20 7.16
CA PHE A 88 11.93 7.32 7.97
C PHE A 88 12.97 6.64 7.07
N PRO A 89 14.22 6.49 7.52
CA PRO A 89 15.17 5.67 6.80
C PRO A 89 14.60 4.26 6.72
N MET A 90 14.35 3.78 5.49
CA MET A 90 14.05 2.37 5.27
C MET A 90 15.32 1.62 5.65
N LYS A 91 15.34 1.01 6.84
CA LYS A 91 16.45 0.14 7.24
C LYS A 91 16.59 -0.93 6.16
N ALA A 92 17.77 -1.00 5.54
CA ALA A 92 18.07 -2.06 4.61
C ALA A 92 17.90 -3.41 5.33
N PRO A 93 17.42 -4.47 4.67
CA PRO A 93 17.44 -5.79 5.29
C PRO A 93 18.90 -6.16 5.55
N GLY A 94 19.33 -6.19 6.81
CA GLY A 94 20.70 -6.56 7.21
C GLY A 94 21.43 -5.65 8.21
N GLU A 95 20.77 -4.65 8.80
CA GLU A 95 21.34 -3.73 9.81
C GLU A 95 20.59 -3.77 11.14
#